data_AF-A0A8J7XXL7-F1
#
_entry.id   AF-A0A8J7XXL7-F1
#
_cell.length_a   1.000
_cell.length_b   1.000
_cell.length_c   1.000
_cell.angle_alpha   90.00
_cell.angle_beta   90.00
_cell.angle_gamma   90.00
#
_symmetry.space_group_name_H-M   'P 1'
#
loop_
_entity.id
_entity.type
_entity.pdbx_description
1 polymer ?
#
loop_
_entity_poly.entity_id
_entity_poly.type
_entity_poly.pdbx_seq_one_letter_code
_entity_poly.pdbx_strand_id
1 'polypeptide(L)'
;MDIQSFIDTVVDTLTGIFDFFTAHPLYIVLIIAAIVAYAAISHLLFRMKGYQPREKTLCTLSIAGKERSLEYLRDFTHMSAQQIEAIKHLREHEPVPAATMVKRFGKENIEELIRREYIVLT
;
A
#
# COMPACT_ATOMS: atom_id res chain seq x y z
N MET A 1 52.19 -0.07 -4.58
CA MET A 1 51.08 -0.84 -5.17
C MET A 1 50.81 -0.20 -6.52
N ASP A 2 51.23 -0.85 -7.60
CA ASP A 2 51.22 -0.26 -8.93
C ASP A 2 49.82 -0.32 -9.54
N ILE A 3 49.48 0.69 -10.36
CA ILE A 3 48.16 0.81 -11.01
C ILE A 3 47.81 -0.45 -11.81
N GLN A 4 48.81 -1.13 -12.39
CA GLN A 4 48.63 -2.40 -13.09
C GLN A 4 48.14 -3.52 -12.16
N SER A 5 48.71 -3.66 -10.96
CA SER A 5 48.26 -4.67 -9.99
C SER A 5 46.81 -4.46 -9.52
N PHE A 6 46.36 -3.20 -9.46
CA PHE A 6 44.96 -2.88 -9.15
C PHE A 6 44.04 -3.25 -10.31
N ILE A 7 44.44 -2.94 -11.55
CA ILE A 7 43.68 -3.29 -12.75
C ILE A 7 43.56 -4.82 -12.89
N ASP A 8 44.64 -5.56 -12.70
CA ASP A 8 44.65 -7.02 -12.80
C ASP A 8 43.74 -7.66 -11.74
N THR A 9 43.80 -7.17 -10.49
CA THR A 9 42.91 -7.64 -9.42
C THR A 9 41.44 -7.41 -9.77
N VAL A 10 41.09 -6.25 -10.33
CA VAL A 10 39.71 -5.94 -10.73
C VAL A 10 39.26 -6.83 -11.89
N VAL A 11 40.11 -7.03 -12.89
CA VAL A 11 39.80 -7.90 -14.04
C VAL A 11 39.64 -9.35 -13.62
N ASP A 12 40.52 -9.88 -12.77
CA ASP A 12 40.42 -11.25 -12.25
C ASP A 12 39.17 -11.44 -11.40
N THR A 13 38.82 -10.45 -10.58
CA THR A 13 37.59 -10.49 -9.77
C THR A 13 36.35 -10.49 -10.66
N LEU A 14 36.32 -9.65 -11.70
CA LEU A 14 35.20 -9.59 -12.65
C LEU A 14 35.07 -10.87 -13.46
N THR A 15 36.19 -11.45 -13.88
CA THR A 15 36.23 -12.70 -14.64
C THR A 15 35.78 -13.86 -13.77
N GLY A 16 36.24 -13.96 -12.53
CA GLY A 16 35.79 -14.99 -11.58
C GLY A 16 34.30 -14.88 -11.25
N ILE A 17 33.76 -13.66 -11.15
CA ILE A 17 32.32 -13.43 -10.98
C ILE A 17 31.55 -13.89 -12.23
N PHE A 18 32.05 -13.56 -13.43
CA PHE A 18 31.41 -13.95 -14.68
C PHE A 18 31.42 -15.48 -14.90
N ASP A 19 32.54 -16.13 -14.60
CA ASP A 19 32.67 -17.59 -14.67
C ASP A 19 31.75 -18.28 -13.66
N PHE A 20 31.60 -17.72 -12.46
CA PHE A 20 30.64 -18.22 -11.48
C PHE A 20 29.20 -18.13 -12.00
N PHE A 21 28.81 -17.02 -12.63
CA PHE A 21 27.48 -16.85 -13.20
C PHE A 21 27.20 -17.81 -14.37
N THR A 22 28.19 -18.06 -15.23
CA THR A 22 28.04 -18.99 -16.37
C THR A 22 28.07 -20.46 -15.94
N ALA A 23 28.86 -20.83 -14.94
CA ALA A 23 28.92 -22.19 -14.40
C ALA A 23 27.67 -22.58 -13.60
N HIS A 24 26.95 -21.60 -13.05
CA HIS A 24 25.87 -21.83 -12.08
C HIS A 24 24.56 -21.10 -12.43
N PRO A 25 24.00 -21.25 -13.65
CA PRO A 25 22.80 -20.53 -14.07
C PRO A 25 21.56 -20.86 -13.22
N LEU A 26 21.51 -22.07 -12.64
CA LEU A 26 20.44 -22.49 -11.73
C LEU A 26 20.35 -21.62 -10.46
N TYR A 27 21.47 -21.11 -9.95
CA TYR A 27 21.46 -20.23 -8.77
C TYR A 27 20.87 -18.86 -9.10
N ILE A 28 21.17 -18.32 -10.29
CA ILE A 28 20.56 -17.07 -10.77
C ILE A 28 19.05 -17.23 -10.88
N VAL A 29 18.59 -18.33 -11.48
CA VAL A 29 17.16 -18.64 -11.63
C VAL A 29 16.49 -18.79 -10.25
N LEU A 30 17.14 -19.45 -9.28
CA LEU A 30 16.63 -19.57 -7.92
C LEU A 30 16.52 -18.22 -7.20
N ILE A 31 17.51 -17.33 -7.36
CA ILE A 31 17.46 -15.98 -6.78
C ILE A 31 16.30 -15.17 -7.39
N ILE A 32 16.15 -15.20 -8.71
CA ILE A 32 15.04 -14.52 -9.39
C ILE A 32 13.70 -15.11 -8.93
N ALA A 33 13.57 -16.44 -8.85
CA ALA A 33 12.37 -17.09 -8.36
C ALA A 33 12.05 -16.70 -6.91
N ALA A 34 13.06 -16.57 -6.05
CA ALA A 34 12.90 -16.11 -4.67
C ALA A 34 12.44 -14.64 -4.59
N ILE A 35 12.97 -13.76 -5.44
CA ILE A 35 12.53 -12.35 -5.54
C ILE A 35 11.06 -12.28 -5.98
N VAL A 36 10.69 -13.04 -7.01
CA VAL A 36 9.31 -13.08 -7.52
C VAL A 36 8.37 -13.66 -6.47
N ALA A 37 8.76 -14.74 -5.79
CA ALA A 37 7.97 -15.32 -4.71
C ALA A 37 7.81 -14.34 -3.53
N TYR A 38 8.87 -13.63 -3.14
CA TYR A 38 8.80 -12.59 -2.13
C TYR A 38 7.88 -11.44 -2.54
N ALA A 39 7.94 -10.99 -3.80
CA ALA A 39 7.05 -9.97 -4.33
C ALA A 39 5.59 -10.44 -4.35
N ALA A 40 5.32 -11.69 -4.74
CA ALA A 40 3.99 -12.27 -4.73
C ALA A 40 3.43 -12.40 -3.31
N ILE A 41 4.23 -12.93 -2.36
CA ILE A 41 3.86 -13.07 -0.95
C ILE A 41 3.63 -11.71 -0.32
N SER A 42 4.51 -10.74 -0.54
CA SER A 42 4.34 -9.39 0.00
C SER A 42 3.11 -8.72 -0.59
N HIS A 43 2.87 -8.81 -1.91
CA HIS A 43 1.64 -8.30 -2.53
C HIS A 43 0.38 -8.97 -1.96
N LEU A 44 0.40 -10.28 -1.75
CA LEU A 44 -0.72 -11.02 -1.15
C LEU A 44 -0.94 -10.62 0.32
N LEU A 45 0.14 -10.44 1.07
CA LEU A 45 0.10 -9.96 2.46
C LEU A 45 -0.39 -8.51 2.56
N PHE A 46 -0.03 -7.62 1.64
CA PHE A 46 -0.55 -6.25 1.57
C PHE A 46 -2.03 -6.21 1.18
N ARG A 47 -2.50 -7.18 0.40
CA ARG A 47 -3.93 -7.30 0.07
C ARG A 47 -4.77 -7.86 1.22
N MET A 48 -4.21 -8.77 2.02
CA MET A 48 -4.89 -9.38 3.17
C MET A 48 -4.80 -8.52 4.44
N LYS A 49 -3.66 -7.85 4.67
CA LYS A 49 -3.50 -6.83 5.69
C LYS A 49 -3.85 -5.49 5.06
N GLY A 50 -5.13 -5.12 5.06
CA GLY A 50 -5.53 -3.72 4.89
C GLY A 50 -4.73 -2.88 5.89
N TYR A 51 -3.61 -2.33 5.43
CA TYR A 51 -2.56 -1.75 6.27
C TYR A 51 -3.09 -0.43 6.82
N GLN A 52 -3.88 -0.51 7.88
CA GLN A 52 -4.24 0.62 8.70
C GLN A 52 -3.14 0.81 9.75
N PRO A 53 -2.44 1.97 9.77
CA PRO A 53 -1.48 2.26 10.83
C PRO A 53 -2.19 2.20 12.19
N ARG A 54 -1.61 1.40 13.09
CA ARG A 54 -2.17 0.92 14.36
C ARG A 54 -2.48 2.01 15.40
N GLU A 55 -2.16 3.27 15.10
CA GLU A 55 -2.23 4.39 16.05
C GLU A 55 -3.37 5.37 15.75
N LYS A 56 -3.92 5.35 14.53
CA LYS A 56 -4.96 6.31 14.12
C LYS A 56 -6.34 5.66 14.19
N THR A 57 -7.04 5.92 15.29
CA THR A 57 -8.29 5.22 15.64
C THR A 57 -9.53 6.06 15.39
N LEU A 58 -9.38 7.34 15.05
CA LEU A 58 -10.49 8.27 14.84
C LEU A 58 -10.63 8.59 13.35
N CYS A 59 -11.84 8.47 12.84
CA CYS A 59 -12.24 8.92 11.52
C CYS A 59 -12.68 10.39 11.61
N THR A 60 -12.06 11.23 10.78
CA THR A 60 -12.46 12.61 10.52
C THR A 60 -12.67 12.81 9.02
N LEU A 61 -13.49 13.76 8.62
CA LEU A 61 -13.65 14.09 7.21
C LEU A 61 -12.46 14.90 6.70
N SER A 62 -11.98 14.55 5.52
CA SER A 62 -11.06 15.39 4.77
C SER A 62 -11.77 16.64 4.24
N ILE A 63 -11.01 17.60 3.73
CA ILE A 63 -11.55 18.80 3.05
C ILE A 63 -12.49 18.37 1.89
N ALA A 64 -12.11 17.35 1.13
CA ALA A 64 -12.94 16.80 0.05
C ALA A 64 -14.27 16.20 0.56
N GLY A 65 -14.24 15.58 1.75
CA GLY A 65 -15.44 15.05 2.43
C GLY A 65 -16.33 16.14 3.04
N LYS A 66 -15.77 17.29 3.41
CA LYS A 66 -16.51 18.42 4.00
C LYS A 66 -17.16 19.33 2.98
N GLU A 67 -16.46 19.65 1.89
CA GLU A 67 -16.88 20.74 0.98
C GLU A 67 -17.87 20.30 -0.11
N ARG A 68 -17.91 19.01 -0.47
CA ARG A 68 -18.79 18.52 -1.55
C ARG A 68 -20.22 18.30 -1.06
N SER A 69 -21.24 18.63 -1.83
CA SER A 69 -22.62 18.27 -1.45
C SER A 69 -22.81 16.75 -1.50
N LEU A 70 -23.70 16.22 -0.65
CA LEU A 70 -24.00 14.77 -0.64
C LEU A 70 -24.62 14.32 -1.97
N GLU A 71 -25.42 15.20 -2.60
CA GLU A 71 -25.98 14.98 -3.93
C GLU A 71 -24.89 14.87 -4.99
N TYR A 72 -23.88 15.74 -4.95
CA TYR A 72 -22.74 15.65 -5.87
C TYR A 72 -21.98 14.33 -5.71
N LEU A 73 -21.75 13.90 -4.47
CA LEU A 73 -21.08 12.63 -4.20
C LEU A 73 -21.90 11.43 -4.73
N ARG A 74 -23.21 11.45 -4.54
CA ARG A 74 -24.10 10.40 -5.05
C ARG A 74 -24.07 10.34 -6.58
N ASP A 75 -24.24 11.48 -7.23
CA ASP A 75 -24.54 11.53 -8.66
C ASP A 75 -23.27 11.45 -9.52
N PHE A 76 -22.11 11.89 -9.00
CA PHE A 76 -20.87 11.98 -9.78
C PHE A 76 -19.72 11.06 -9.33
N THR A 77 -19.80 10.44 -8.16
CA THR A 77 -18.68 9.62 -7.64
C THR A 77 -18.99 8.13 -7.52
N HIS A 78 -20.17 7.71 -8.01
CA HIS A 78 -20.68 6.33 -7.92
C HIS A 78 -20.57 5.75 -6.51
N MET A 79 -20.76 6.60 -5.48
CA MET A 79 -20.72 6.15 -4.09
C MET A 79 -21.95 5.32 -3.75
N SER A 80 -21.76 4.29 -2.93
CA SER A 80 -22.87 3.53 -2.37
C SER A 80 -23.68 4.38 -1.39
N ALA A 81 -24.95 4.03 -1.19
CA ALA A 81 -25.79 4.71 -0.20
C ALA A 81 -25.17 4.65 1.22
N GLN A 82 -24.51 3.54 1.55
CA GLN A 82 -23.81 3.35 2.83
C GLN A 82 -22.59 4.27 2.97
N GLN A 83 -21.85 4.52 1.87
CA GLN A 83 -20.73 5.46 1.87
C GLN A 83 -21.20 6.90 2.10
N ILE A 84 -22.31 7.29 1.46
CA ILE A 84 -22.91 8.62 1.64
C ILE A 84 -23.43 8.79 3.07
N GLU A 85 -24.07 7.76 3.63
CA GLU A 85 -24.55 7.78 5.00
C GLU A 85 -23.38 7.86 6.00
N ALA A 86 -22.27 7.17 5.74
CA ALA A 86 -21.06 7.27 6.55
C ALA A 86 -20.48 8.70 6.55
N ILE A 87 -20.44 9.36 5.39
CA ILE A 87 -20.00 10.77 5.28
C ILE A 87 -20.97 11.69 6.04
N LYS A 88 -22.29 11.50 5.85
CA LYS A 88 -23.30 12.27 6.59
C LYS A 88 -23.13 12.11 8.10
N HIS A 89 -22.92 10.89 8.57
CA HIS A 89 -22.74 10.61 9.99
C HIS A 89 -21.50 11.32 10.55
N LEU A 90 -20.37 11.30 9.82
CA LEU A 90 -19.16 12.02 10.22
C LEU A 90 -19.36 13.53 10.22
N ARG A 91 -20.15 14.11 9.32
CA ARG A 91 -20.45 15.58 9.35
C ARG A 91 -21.13 16.01 10.63
N GLU A 92 -21.95 15.13 11.19
CA GLU A 92 -22.74 15.42 12.39
C GLU A 92 -22.00 15.06 13.69
N HIS A 93 -21.07 14.09 13.65
CA HIS A 93 -20.51 13.46 14.86
C HIS A 93 -18.98 13.33 14.88
N GLU A 94 -18.25 13.86 13.90
CA GLU A 94 -16.78 13.76 13.91
C GLU A 94 -16.15 14.45 15.14
N PRO A 95 -15.06 13.89 15.71
CA PRO A 95 -14.40 12.63 15.33
C PRO A 95 -15.11 11.38 15.86
N VAL A 96 -15.20 10.32 15.03
CA VAL A 96 -15.82 9.03 15.41
C VAL A 96 -14.79 7.90 15.36
N PRO A 97 -14.76 6.96 16.32
CA PRO A 97 -13.86 5.81 16.24
C PRO A 97 -14.06 4.96 14.98
N ALA A 98 -12.97 4.60 14.32
CA ALA A 98 -12.96 3.78 13.11
C ALA A 98 -13.64 2.43 13.32
N ALA A 99 -13.49 1.82 14.51
CA ALA A 99 -14.19 0.59 14.87
C ALA A 99 -15.72 0.75 14.84
N THR A 100 -16.24 1.90 15.30
CA THR A 100 -17.67 2.22 15.27
C THR A 100 -18.17 2.42 13.84
N MET A 101 -17.39 3.13 13.02
CA MET A 101 -17.68 3.33 11.60
C MET A 101 -17.72 2.00 10.83
N VAL A 102 -16.72 1.15 11.03
CA VAL A 102 -16.63 -0.18 10.40
C VAL A 102 -17.77 -1.08 10.83
N LYS A 103 -18.13 -1.08 12.12
CA LYS A 103 -19.24 -1.87 12.64
C LYS A 103 -20.60 -1.44 12.06
N ARG A 104 -20.80 -0.14 11.83
CA ARG A 104 -22.08 0.42 11.38
C ARG A 104 -22.25 0.42 9.86
N PHE A 105 -21.20 0.78 9.13
CA PHE A 105 -21.26 1.01 7.68
C PHE A 105 -20.51 -0.05 6.87
N GLY A 106 -19.87 -1.01 7.53
CA GLY A 106 -19.12 -2.09 6.88
C GLY A 106 -17.68 -1.69 6.56
N LYS A 107 -16.77 -2.66 6.72
CA LYS A 107 -15.33 -2.46 6.55
C LYS A 107 -14.97 -1.97 5.15
N GLU A 108 -15.52 -2.60 4.11
CA GLU A 108 -15.23 -2.29 2.71
C GLU A 108 -15.59 -0.84 2.35
N ASN A 109 -16.73 -0.34 2.83
CA ASN A 109 -17.17 1.03 2.57
C ASN A 109 -16.23 2.06 3.23
N ILE A 110 -15.85 1.82 4.49
CA ILE A 110 -14.96 2.74 5.22
C ILE A 110 -13.56 2.71 4.65
N GLU A 111 -13.03 1.53 4.30
CA GLU A 111 -11.72 1.40 3.66
C GLU A 111 -11.68 2.08 2.28
N GLU A 112 -12.73 1.95 1.47
CA GLU A 112 -12.81 2.62 0.18
C GLU A 112 -12.91 4.15 0.35
N LEU A 113 -13.64 4.65 1.35
CA LEU A 113 -13.70 6.08 1.65
C LEU A 113 -12.36 6.65 2.14
N ILE A 114 -11.60 5.87 2.92
CA ILE A 114 -10.23 6.24 3.32
C ILE A 114 -9.31 6.22 2.09
N ARG A 115 -9.41 5.19 1.24
CA ARG A 115 -8.60 5.04 0.02
C ARG A 115 -8.82 6.17 -0.98
N ARG A 116 -10.05 6.67 -1.06
CA ARG A 116 -10.43 7.83 -1.90
C ARG A 116 -10.23 9.17 -1.20
N GLU A 117 -9.57 9.20 -0.05
CA GLU A 117 -9.23 10.40 0.71
C GLU A 117 -10.44 11.23 1.18
N TYR A 118 -11.63 10.64 1.32
CA TYR A 118 -12.79 11.32 1.91
C TYR A 118 -12.76 11.29 3.44
N ILE A 119 -12.17 10.24 4.01
CA ILE A 119 -11.99 10.06 5.45
C ILE A 119 -10.49 10.01 5.75
N VAL A 120 -10.06 10.77 6.75
CA VAL A 120 -8.71 10.72 7.28
C VAL A 120 -8.75 10.00 8.62
N LEU A 121 -7.82 9.07 8.80
CA LEU A 121 -7.55 8.50 10.12
C LEU A 121 -6.62 9.47 10.86
N THR A 122 -7.01 9.87 12.06
CA THR A 122 -6.27 10.71 12.99
C THR A 122 -6.00 9.99 14.31
#